data_AF-A0A7M7G4W9-F1
#
_entry.id   AF-A0A7M7G4W9-F1
#
_cell.length_a   1.000
_cell.length_b   1.000
_cell.length_c   1.000
_cell.angle_alpha   90.00
_cell.angle_beta   90.00
_cell.angle_gamma   90.00
#
_symmetry.space_group_name_H-M   'P 1'
#
loop_
_entity.id
_entity.type
_entity.pdbx_description
1 polymer ?
#
loop_
_entity_poly.entity_id
_entity_poly.type
_entity_poly.pdbx_seq_one_letter_code
_entity_poly.pdbx_strand_id
1 'polypeptide(L)'
;MAARIVVLFALLAVLCGLSSAQNYCNIKTCRGRPHTACRFQSALPASRCTGLQQTGLTSEEKQKVLNLHNELRQRVARGQEHRGSLGPQPAATNMAHLTWDNELEKIAQTWASQCNFAHDSCRDVERFNVGQNIAYTATTGDISTLDVEQLVKNWYDEVKNYNHNQVARFGAVRGNGGKQIGHYTQLVWADTTKLGCGAIKYKDGKFNKFYLVCNYGPSGNWIGEPVYQTR
;
A
#
# COMPACT_ATOMS: atom_id res chain seq x y z
N MET A 1 5.70 -31.86 -62.12
CA MET A 1 4.67 -31.13 -61.34
C MET A 1 5.27 -30.82 -59.97
N ALA A 2 5.67 -29.58 -59.71
CA ALA A 2 6.29 -29.18 -58.46
C ALA A 2 5.33 -28.25 -57.69
N ALA A 3 4.92 -28.67 -56.50
CA ALA A 3 4.03 -27.92 -55.63
C ALA A 3 4.81 -26.80 -54.92
N ARG A 4 4.34 -25.55 -55.04
CA ARG A 4 4.86 -24.40 -54.29
C ARG A 4 4.16 -24.34 -52.94
N ILE A 5 4.92 -24.60 -51.87
CA ILE A 5 4.49 -24.34 -50.49
C ILE A 5 4.60 -22.84 -50.23
N VAL A 6 3.47 -22.19 -49.97
CA VAL A 6 3.43 -20.80 -49.49
C VAL A 6 3.35 -20.84 -47.97
N VAL A 7 4.43 -20.47 -47.30
CA VAL A 7 4.45 -20.29 -45.83
C VAL A 7 3.98 -18.88 -45.52
N LEU A 8 2.77 -18.74 -44.98
CA LEU A 8 2.29 -17.47 -44.43
C LEU A 8 2.94 -17.24 -43.06
N PHE A 9 3.81 -16.25 -42.95
CA PHE A 9 4.25 -15.73 -41.66
C PHE A 9 3.17 -14.78 -41.11
N ALA A 10 2.46 -15.22 -40.07
CA ALA A 10 1.58 -14.35 -39.29
C ALA A 10 2.43 -13.43 -38.41
N LEU A 11 2.52 -12.15 -38.77
CA LEU A 11 3.07 -11.09 -37.92
C LEU A 11 2.11 -10.85 -36.75
N LEU A 12 2.43 -11.45 -35.59
CA LEU A 12 1.83 -11.08 -34.31
C LEU A 12 2.30 -9.67 -33.94
N ALA A 13 1.50 -8.66 -34.28
CA ALA A 13 1.71 -7.31 -33.80
C ALA A 13 1.49 -7.28 -32.28
N VAL A 14 2.58 -7.21 -31.52
CA VAL A 14 2.55 -6.91 -30.08
C VAL A 14 2.11 -5.46 -29.95
N LEU A 15 0.83 -5.24 -29.64
CA LEU A 15 0.30 -3.95 -29.22
C LEU A 15 0.91 -3.62 -27.84
N CYS A 16 2.10 -3.05 -27.84
CA CYS A 16 2.63 -2.37 -26.68
C CYS A 16 1.74 -1.14 -26.47
N GLY A 17 0.82 -1.21 -25.50
CA GLY A 17 -0.07 -0.11 -25.16
C GLY A 17 0.76 1.12 -24.83
N LEU A 18 0.64 2.16 -25.66
CA LEU A 18 1.16 3.49 -25.37
C LEU A 18 0.43 4.02 -24.13
N SER A 19 1.03 3.83 -22.95
CA SER A 19 0.60 4.53 -21.74
C SER A 19 0.93 6.00 -21.94
N SER A 20 -0.10 6.81 -22.18
CA SER A 20 0.03 8.27 -22.13
C SER A 20 0.65 8.63 -20.78
N ALA A 21 1.79 9.33 -20.78
CA ALA A 21 2.41 9.75 -19.54
C ALA A 21 1.41 10.58 -18.72
N GLN A 22 0.90 9.99 -17.64
CA GLN A 22 -0.08 10.63 -16.77
C GLN A 22 0.50 11.94 -16.22
N ASN A 23 -0.22 13.06 -16.41
CA ASN A 23 0.21 14.34 -15.87
C ASN A 23 -0.16 14.46 -14.39
N TYR A 24 0.69 13.89 -13.53
CA TYR A 24 0.52 13.95 -12.08
C TYR A 24 0.56 15.36 -11.49
N CYS A 25 1.06 16.35 -12.23
CA CYS A 25 1.07 17.74 -11.77
C CYS A 25 -0.32 18.39 -11.78
N ASN A 26 -1.30 17.77 -12.45
CA ASN A 26 -2.66 18.31 -12.60
C ASN A 26 -3.76 17.37 -12.08
N ILE A 27 -3.46 16.57 -11.06
CA ILE A 27 -4.46 15.72 -10.40
C ILE A 27 -5.42 16.61 -9.59
N LYS A 28 -6.67 16.71 -10.04
CA LYS A 28 -7.69 17.61 -9.46
C LYS A 28 -7.93 17.35 -7.97
N THR A 29 -7.93 16.09 -7.55
CA THR A 29 -8.14 15.66 -6.16
C THR A 29 -7.01 16.07 -5.22
N CYS A 30 -5.83 16.43 -5.75
CA CYS A 30 -4.77 17.04 -4.95
C CYS A 30 -5.10 18.47 -4.51
N ARG A 31 -6.04 19.17 -5.16
CA ARG A 31 -6.46 20.54 -4.81
C ARG A 31 -5.27 21.51 -4.69
N GLY A 32 -4.34 21.44 -5.64
CA GLY A 32 -3.13 22.28 -5.66
C GLY A 32 -1.99 21.81 -4.74
N ARG A 33 -2.19 20.78 -3.91
CA ARG A 33 -1.08 20.17 -3.15
C ARG A 33 -0.08 19.53 -4.11
N PRO A 34 1.23 19.62 -3.85
CA PRO A 34 2.24 19.01 -4.71
C PRO A 34 2.07 17.49 -4.70
N HIS A 35 1.83 16.91 -5.87
CA HIS A 35 1.75 15.46 -6.03
C HIS A 35 3.16 14.85 -6.04
N THR A 36 3.34 13.70 -5.38
CA THR A 36 4.63 13.01 -5.26
C THR A 36 5.30 12.77 -6.61
N ALA A 37 4.60 12.14 -7.56
CA ALA A 37 5.13 11.86 -8.89
C ALA A 37 5.29 13.11 -9.79
N CYS A 38 4.73 14.26 -9.41
CA CYS A 38 5.01 15.53 -10.07
C CYS A 38 6.29 16.16 -9.53
N ARG A 39 6.41 16.19 -8.19
CA ARG A 39 7.55 16.78 -7.47
C ARG A 39 8.85 16.00 -7.70
N PHE A 40 8.75 14.68 -7.72
CA PHE A 40 9.88 13.78 -7.88
C PHE A 40 9.67 12.96 -9.16
N GLN A 41 10.18 13.48 -10.27
CA GLN A 41 9.99 12.88 -11.61
C GLN A 41 10.81 11.59 -11.81
N SER A 42 11.72 11.26 -10.90
CA SER A 42 12.44 10.00 -10.86
C SER A 42 12.27 9.31 -9.51
N ALA A 43 12.27 7.97 -9.52
CA ALA A 43 12.25 7.16 -8.30
C ALA A 43 13.64 7.01 -7.66
N LEU A 44 14.62 7.83 -8.08
CA LEU A 44 15.97 7.79 -7.52
C LEU A 44 15.94 8.18 -6.04
N PRO A 45 16.69 7.46 -5.18
CA PRO A 45 16.81 7.81 -3.78
C PRO A 45 17.33 9.24 -3.58
N ALA A 46 16.71 9.99 -2.68
CA ALA A 46 17.18 11.31 -2.28
C ALA A 46 18.56 11.22 -1.62
N SER A 47 19.34 12.30 -1.66
CA SER A 47 20.69 12.35 -1.08
C SER A 47 20.74 12.03 0.43
N ARG A 48 19.62 12.22 1.15
CA ARG A 48 19.49 11.84 2.57
C ARG A 48 19.37 10.34 2.81
N CYS A 49 19.07 9.54 1.79
CA CYS A 49 19.06 8.09 1.85
C CYS A 49 20.51 7.56 1.82
N THR A 50 21.26 7.76 2.90
CA THR A 50 22.68 7.37 2.96
C THR A 50 22.84 5.84 3.08
N GLY A 51 23.97 5.31 2.60
CA GLY A 51 24.29 3.89 2.69
C GLY A 51 23.20 2.96 2.13
N LEU A 52 22.65 3.31 0.96
CA LEU A 52 21.63 2.54 0.27
C LEU A 52 21.99 1.05 0.19
N GLN A 53 21.04 0.17 0.52
CA GLN A 53 21.20 -1.28 0.49
C GLN A 53 20.23 -1.94 -0.50
N GLN A 54 18.97 -1.47 -0.56
CA GLN A 54 17.95 -1.97 -1.49
C GLN A 54 16.94 -0.87 -1.82
N THR A 55 16.45 -0.84 -3.05
CA THR A 55 15.29 -0.03 -3.47
C THR A 55 14.24 -0.93 -4.09
N GLY A 56 12.97 -0.68 -3.82
CA GLY A 56 11.91 -1.54 -4.31
C GLY A 56 11.73 -2.79 -3.47
N LEU A 57 10.55 -3.39 -3.61
CA LEU A 57 10.24 -4.73 -3.14
C LEU A 57 10.64 -5.74 -4.21
N THR A 58 11.22 -6.87 -3.81
CA THR A 58 11.36 -8.02 -4.71
C THR A 58 9.98 -8.60 -5.06
N SER A 59 9.88 -9.38 -6.13
CA SER A 59 8.62 -10.05 -6.49
C SER A 59 8.06 -10.92 -5.36
N GLU A 60 8.96 -11.57 -4.60
CA GLU A 60 8.58 -12.36 -3.41
C GLU A 60 8.02 -11.46 -2.29
N GLU A 61 8.70 -10.35 -1.99
CA GLU A 61 8.23 -9.39 -0.98
C GLU A 61 6.86 -8.78 -1.36
N LYS A 62 6.64 -8.47 -2.65
CA LYS A 62 5.32 -8.01 -3.15
C LYS A 62 4.24 -9.04 -2.91
N GLN A 63 4.52 -10.32 -3.22
CA GLN A 63 3.57 -11.40 -3.02
C GLN A 63 3.27 -11.64 -1.54
N LYS A 64 4.28 -11.60 -0.67
CA LYS A 64 4.11 -11.70 0.79
C LYS A 64 3.22 -10.58 1.32
N VAL A 65 3.48 -9.34 0.92
CA VAL A 65 2.67 -8.19 1.31
C VAL A 65 1.22 -8.37 0.86
N LEU A 66 0.99 -8.69 -0.42
CA LEU A 66 -0.37 -8.85 -0.96
C LEU A 66 -1.13 -10.01 -0.30
N ASN A 67 -0.48 -11.16 -0.15
CA ASN A 67 -1.07 -12.34 0.49
C ASN A 67 -1.46 -12.05 1.93
N LEU A 68 -0.54 -11.47 2.70
CA LEU A 68 -0.79 -11.16 4.10
C LEU A 68 -1.95 -10.16 4.26
N HIS A 69 -2.03 -9.13 3.41
CA HIS A 69 -3.19 -8.23 3.43
C HIS A 69 -4.51 -8.99 3.21
N ASN A 70 -4.54 -9.88 2.23
CA ASN A 70 -5.74 -10.65 1.90
C ASN A 70 -6.08 -11.67 2.99
N GLU A 71 -5.11 -12.35 3.57
CA GLU A 71 -5.30 -13.27 4.70
C GLU A 71 -5.90 -12.55 5.92
N LEU A 72 -5.35 -11.38 6.28
CA LEU A 72 -5.83 -10.58 7.40
C LEU A 72 -7.23 -10.01 7.15
N ARG A 73 -7.50 -9.53 5.93
CA ARG A 73 -8.86 -9.10 5.51
C ARG A 73 -9.85 -10.25 5.62
N GLN A 74 -9.50 -11.45 5.15
CA GLN A 74 -10.35 -12.63 5.25
C GLN A 74 -10.56 -13.09 6.68
N ARG A 75 -9.53 -12.99 7.54
CA ARG A 75 -9.66 -13.27 8.98
C ARG A 75 -10.74 -12.39 9.62
N VAL A 76 -10.71 -11.08 9.37
CA VAL A 76 -11.75 -10.16 9.86
C VAL A 76 -13.10 -10.48 9.22
N ALA A 77 -13.14 -10.69 7.90
CA ALA A 77 -14.38 -10.95 7.17
C ALA A 77 -15.11 -12.21 7.67
N ARG A 78 -14.38 -13.21 8.15
CA ARG A 78 -14.92 -14.45 8.74
C ARG A 78 -15.28 -14.33 10.23
N GLY A 79 -15.09 -13.17 10.86
CA GLY A 79 -15.31 -12.99 12.30
C GLY A 79 -14.27 -13.71 13.18
N GLN A 80 -13.07 -13.96 12.65
CA GLN A 80 -11.99 -14.71 13.33
C GLN A 80 -10.95 -13.79 14.00
N GLU A 81 -11.22 -12.48 14.04
CA GLU A 81 -10.41 -11.52 14.79
C GLU A 81 -11.07 -11.22 16.12
N HIS A 82 -10.59 -11.88 17.17
CA HIS A 82 -11.16 -11.79 18.50
C HIS A 82 -10.64 -10.59 19.31
N ARG A 83 -9.62 -9.89 18.81
CA ARG A 83 -9.03 -8.73 19.50
C ARG A 83 -9.84 -7.46 19.23
N GLY A 84 -9.74 -6.51 20.14
CA GLY A 84 -10.42 -5.23 20.11
C GLY A 84 -10.37 -4.57 21.47
N SER A 85 -10.37 -3.24 21.52
CA SER A 85 -10.62 -2.52 22.78
C SER A 85 -12.06 -2.75 23.25
N LEU A 86 -12.97 -2.91 22.28
CA LEU A 86 -14.26 -3.54 22.43
C LEU A 86 -14.37 -4.52 21.24
N GLY A 87 -14.06 -5.79 21.50
CA GLY A 87 -14.07 -6.89 20.53
C GLY A 87 -15.13 -7.94 20.85
N PRO A 88 -15.23 -9.02 20.05
CA PRO A 88 -14.47 -9.30 18.83
C PRO A 88 -14.84 -8.37 17.66
N GLN A 89 -14.04 -8.37 16.58
CA GLN A 89 -14.40 -7.66 15.36
C GLN A 89 -15.51 -8.41 14.62
N PRO A 90 -16.59 -7.73 14.19
CA PRO A 90 -17.70 -8.37 13.50
C PRO A 90 -17.26 -8.87 12.12
N ALA A 91 -17.88 -9.98 11.69
CA ALA A 91 -17.71 -10.52 10.35
C ALA A 91 -18.20 -9.53 9.28
N ALA A 92 -17.57 -9.54 8.11
CA ALA A 92 -17.90 -8.66 7.01
C ALA A 92 -18.70 -9.37 5.90
N THR A 93 -19.56 -8.65 5.20
CA THR A 93 -20.30 -9.15 4.02
C THR A 93 -19.66 -8.74 2.69
N ASN A 94 -18.88 -7.66 2.66
CA ASN A 94 -18.41 -7.02 1.43
C ASN A 94 -16.88 -6.90 1.32
N MET A 95 -16.12 -7.75 2.02
CA MET A 95 -14.65 -7.68 2.06
C MET A 95 -13.99 -8.48 0.92
N ALA A 96 -13.69 -7.81 -0.19
CA ALA A 96 -12.98 -8.42 -1.32
C ALA A 96 -11.46 -8.52 -1.09
N HIS A 97 -10.80 -9.41 -1.83
CA HIS A 97 -9.34 -9.44 -1.94
C HIS A 97 -8.83 -8.19 -2.66
N LEU A 98 -7.70 -7.68 -2.19
CA LEU A 98 -6.91 -6.68 -2.88
C LEU A 98 -6.18 -7.32 -4.07
N THR A 99 -5.96 -6.49 -5.08
CA THR A 99 -5.11 -6.80 -6.24
C THR A 99 -3.96 -5.81 -6.32
N TRP A 100 -2.79 -6.26 -6.79
CA TRP A 100 -1.64 -5.38 -6.93
C TRP A 100 -1.86 -4.33 -8.03
N ASP A 101 -1.40 -3.11 -7.79
CA ASP A 101 -1.52 -1.98 -8.72
C ASP A 101 -0.17 -1.30 -8.93
N ASN A 102 0.35 -1.42 -10.16
CA ASN A 102 1.68 -0.92 -10.52
C ASN A 102 1.78 0.61 -10.50
N GLU A 103 0.67 1.34 -10.72
CA GLU A 103 0.66 2.80 -10.62
C GLU A 103 0.82 3.23 -9.17
N LEU A 104 0.06 2.61 -8.26
CA LEU A 104 0.18 2.86 -6.82
C LEU A 104 1.56 2.49 -6.29
N GLU A 105 2.12 1.36 -6.74
CA GLU A 105 3.51 0.97 -6.43
C GLU A 105 4.50 2.05 -6.84
N LYS A 106 4.42 2.53 -8.09
CA LYS A 106 5.37 3.54 -8.60
C LYS A 106 5.34 4.82 -7.77
N ILE A 107 4.15 5.29 -7.40
CA ILE A 107 3.99 6.48 -6.56
C ILE A 107 4.49 6.22 -5.14
N ALA A 108 4.16 5.08 -4.55
CA ALA A 108 4.63 4.69 -3.22
C ALA A 108 6.16 4.56 -3.16
N GLN A 109 6.78 3.97 -4.19
CA GLN A 109 8.23 3.85 -4.31
C GLN A 109 8.90 5.21 -4.47
N THR A 110 8.30 6.10 -5.26
CA THR A 110 8.80 7.46 -5.42
C THR A 110 8.85 8.18 -4.07
N TRP A 111 7.84 7.99 -3.21
CA TRP A 111 7.84 8.55 -1.85
C TRP A 111 8.82 7.83 -0.91
N ALA A 112 8.87 6.50 -0.93
CA ALA A 112 9.81 5.72 -0.12
C ALA A 112 11.27 6.12 -0.40
N SER A 113 11.61 6.37 -1.67
CA SER A 113 12.92 6.87 -2.11
C SER A 113 13.30 8.24 -1.53
N GLN A 114 12.41 8.93 -0.81
CA GLN A 114 12.76 10.20 -0.14
C GLN A 114 13.30 10.01 1.28
N CYS A 115 13.27 8.78 1.83
CA CYS A 115 13.68 8.46 3.21
C CYS A 115 13.14 9.44 4.26
N ASN A 116 11.90 9.89 4.05
CA ASN A 116 11.22 10.81 4.93
C ASN A 116 10.04 10.09 5.57
N PHE A 117 10.16 9.74 6.86
CA PHE A 117 9.13 9.00 7.57
C PHE A 117 7.93 9.89 7.94
N ALA A 118 7.13 10.20 6.93
CA ALA A 118 5.89 10.97 7.03
C ALA A 118 4.98 10.59 5.86
N HIS A 119 3.70 10.96 5.93
CA HIS A 119 2.84 10.91 4.76
C HIS A 119 3.18 12.05 3.78
N ASP A 120 3.19 11.75 2.48
CA ASP A 120 3.28 12.76 1.43
C ASP A 120 2.02 13.65 1.32
N SER A 121 2.18 14.79 0.66
CA SER A 121 1.13 15.80 0.50
C SER A 121 -0.01 15.34 -0.41
N CYS A 122 0.28 14.64 -1.50
CA CYS A 122 -0.73 14.05 -2.38
C CYS A 122 -0.14 12.90 -3.22
N ARG A 123 -0.94 11.84 -3.37
CA ARG A 123 -0.58 10.59 -4.08
C ARG A 123 -1.74 10.04 -4.93
N ASP A 124 -2.76 10.87 -5.13
CA ASP A 124 -4.00 10.49 -5.78
C ASP A 124 -3.75 10.20 -7.26
N VAL A 125 -4.49 9.23 -7.80
CA VAL A 125 -4.49 8.90 -9.23
C VAL A 125 -5.77 9.43 -9.87
N GLU A 126 -5.84 9.46 -11.20
CA GLU A 126 -7.06 9.92 -11.90
C GLU A 126 -8.30 9.10 -11.51
N ARG A 127 -8.09 7.83 -11.18
CA ARG A 127 -9.14 6.86 -10.87
C ARG A 127 -9.82 7.13 -9.52
N PHE A 128 -9.10 7.65 -8.52
CA PHE A 128 -9.59 7.80 -7.14
C PHE A 128 -8.59 8.50 -6.21
N ASN A 129 -9.08 8.96 -5.05
CA ASN A 129 -8.21 9.29 -3.91
C ASN A 129 -7.47 8.05 -3.39
N VAL A 130 -6.24 8.24 -2.91
CA VAL A 130 -5.35 7.14 -2.53
C VAL A 130 -4.93 7.25 -1.05
N GLY A 131 -5.27 6.20 -0.30
CA GLY A 131 -4.89 6.05 1.11
C GLY A 131 -3.43 5.61 1.25
N GLN A 132 -2.87 5.68 2.45
CA GLN A 132 -1.47 5.30 2.67
C GLN A 132 -1.21 4.79 4.08
N ASN A 133 -0.45 3.70 4.17
CA ASN A 133 0.19 3.26 5.40
C ASN A 133 1.72 3.38 5.25
N ILE A 134 2.39 3.78 6.32
CA ILE A 134 3.86 3.87 6.38
C ILE A 134 4.38 3.12 7.61
N ALA A 135 5.52 2.45 7.47
CA ALA A 135 6.18 1.78 8.58
C ALA A 135 7.68 1.75 8.34
N TYR A 136 8.46 1.83 9.41
CA TYR A 136 9.86 1.46 9.35
C TYR A 136 10.22 0.52 10.49
N THR A 137 11.27 -0.25 10.28
CA THR A 137 12.00 -0.97 11.34
C THR A 137 13.49 -0.68 11.19
N ALA A 138 14.25 -0.88 12.27
CA ALA A 138 15.67 -0.61 12.32
C ALA A 138 16.40 -1.70 13.12
N THR A 139 17.62 -2.02 12.71
CA THR A 139 18.51 -2.95 13.42
C THR A 139 19.95 -2.46 13.35
N THR A 140 20.77 -2.74 14.37
CA THR A 140 22.23 -2.60 14.29
C THR A 140 22.90 -3.84 13.72
N GLY A 141 22.15 -4.96 13.62
CA GLY A 141 22.62 -6.23 13.05
C GLY A 141 22.39 -6.33 11.55
N ASP A 142 22.24 -7.56 11.06
CA ASP A 142 22.05 -7.85 9.65
C ASP A 142 20.69 -7.35 9.13
N ILE A 143 20.72 -6.61 8.03
CA ILE A 143 19.55 -6.05 7.35
C ILE A 143 18.64 -7.13 6.75
N SER A 144 19.19 -8.32 6.46
CA SER A 144 18.44 -9.47 5.96
C SER A 144 17.39 -9.98 6.96
N THR A 145 17.57 -9.68 8.25
CA THR A 145 16.62 -10.05 9.32
C THR A 145 15.34 -9.21 9.31
N LEU A 146 15.31 -8.12 8.53
CA LEU A 146 14.16 -7.22 8.47
C LEU A 146 13.11 -7.78 7.50
N ASP A 147 12.02 -8.28 8.06
CA ASP A 147 10.90 -8.88 7.33
C ASP A 147 9.80 -7.85 7.01
N VAL A 148 9.38 -7.80 5.75
CA VAL A 148 8.30 -6.92 5.27
C VAL A 148 6.95 -7.28 5.89
N GLU A 149 6.71 -8.57 6.16
CA GLU A 149 5.46 -9.01 6.78
C GLU A 149 5.31 -8.48 8.20
N GLN A 150 6.42 -8.33 8.94
CA GLN A 150 6.37 -7.76 10.29
C GLN A 150 5.87 -6.30 10.29
N LEU A 151 6.23 -5.52 9.26
CA LEU A 151 5.76 -4.14 9.12
C LEU A 151 4.23 -4.10 8.90
N VAL A 152 3.71 -5.01 8.07
CA VAL A 152 2.26 -5.15 7.82
C VAL A 152 1.53 -5.67 9.07
N LYS A 153 2.10 -6.66 9.77
CA LYS A 153 1.56 -7.17 11.05
C LYS A 153 1.47 -6.08 12.10
N ASN A 154 2.46 -5.17 12.17
CA ASN A 154 2.43 -4.04 13.09
C ASN A 154 1.25 -3.08 12.81
N TRP A 155 0.93 -2.82 11.54
CA TRP A 155 -0.27 -2.07 11.18
C TRP A 155 -1.55 -2.78 11.61
N TYR A 156 -1.64 -4.08 11.32
CA TYR A 156 -2.81 -4.87 11.67
C TYR A 156 -3.03 -5.00 13.19
N ASP A 157 -1.94 -5.06 13.96
CA ASP A 157 -1.96 -5.16 15.42
C ASP A 157 -2.60 -3.97 16.12
N GLU A 158 -2.80 -2.85 15.41
CA GLU A 158 -3.61 -1.73 15.90
C GLU A 158 -5.06 -2.13 16.20
N VAL A 159 -5.56 -3.26 15.65
CA VAL A 159 -6.88 -3.82 15.97
C VAL A 159 -7.10 -3.99 17.48
N LYS A 160 -6.04 -4.23 18.26
CA LYS A 160 -6.10 -4.31 19.73
C LYS A 160 -6.69 -3.05 20.38
N ASN A 161 -6.58 -1.91 19.71
CA ASN A 161 -7.07 -0.62 20.18
C ASN A 161 -8.35 -0.16 19.47
N TYR A 162 -8.84 -0.95 18.51
CA TYR A 162 -10.01 -0.61 17.71
C TYR A 162 -11.31 -1.02 18.44
N ASN A 163 -12.35 -0.20 18.30
CA ASN A 163 -13.66 -0.45 18.90
C ASN A 163 -14.63 -0.87 17.78
N HIS A 164 -15.22 -2.06 17.89
CA HIS A 164 -16.11 -2.57 16.85
C HIS A 164 -17.34 -1.69 16.56
N ASN A 165 -17.76 -0.81 17.49
CA ASN A 165 -18.84 0.15 17.25
C ASN A 165 -18.48 1.19 16.18
N GLN A 166 -17.19 1.35 15.86
CA GLN A 166 -16.72 2.26 14.81
C GLN A 166 -16.74 1.60 13.42
N VAL A 167 -17.02 0.29 13.30
CA VAL A 167 -17.07 -0.41 12.01
C VAL A 167 -18.13 0.19 11.08
N ALA A 168 -19.34 0.41 11.59
CA ALA A 168 -20.45 0.95 10.79
C ALA A 168 -20.28 2.45 10.46
N ARG A 169 -19.45 3.16 11.25
CA ARG A 169 -19.21 4.59 11.08
C ARG A 169 -17.82 4.96 11.62
N PHE A 170 -16.85 5.01 10.72
CA PHE A 170 -15.49 5.36 11.07
C PHE A 170 -15.41 6.80 11.60
N GLY A 171 -14.78 6.99 12.76
CA GLY A 171 -14.71 8.29 13.42
C GLY A 171 -13.36 8.98 13.29
N ALA A 172 -12.28 8.29 13.65
CA ALA A 172 -10.94 8.86 13.73
C ALA A 172 -9.87 7.78 13.58
N VAL A 173 -8.65 8.20 13.23
CA VAL A 173 -7.46 7.34 13.15
C VAL A 173 -6.83 7.01 14.51
N ARG A 174 -7.46 7.47 15.60
CA ARG A 174 -7.04 7.26 17.00
C ARG A 174 -8.15 6.52 17.75
N GLY A 175 -7.80 5.40 18.38
CA GLY A 175 -8.70 4.54 19.15
C GLY A 175 -8.48 4.66 20.65
N ASN A 176 -8.64 3.53 21.36
CA ASN A 176 -8.53 3.47 22.81
C ASN A 176 -7.19 4.06 23.32
N GLY A 177 -7.25 4.90 24.35
CA GLY A 177 -6.07 5.56 24.93
C GLY A 177 -5.25 6.41 23.94
N GLY A 178 -5.85 6.91 22.86
CA GLY A 178 -5.16 7.71 21.85
C GLY A 178 -4.17 6.93 20.97
N LYS A 179 -4.26 5.59 20.98
CA LYS A 179 -3.41 4.73 20.14
C LYS A 179 -3.85 4.79 18.68
N GLN A 180 -2.90 4.58 17.77
CA GLN A 180 -3.18 4.55 16.33
C GLN A 180 -4.09 3.36 15.99
N ILE A 181 -5.04 3.60 15.09
CA ILE A 181 -5.93 2.60 14.47
C ILE A 181 -6.09 2.79 12.96
N GLY A 182 -5.54 3.90 12.42
CA GLY A 182 -5.67 4.28 11.03
C GLY A 182 -5.05 3.28 10.05
N HIS A 183 -3.96 2.62 10.45
CA HIS A 183 -3.32 1.65 9.57
C HIS A 183 -4.11 0.35 9.49
N TYR A 184 -4.63 -0.12 10.63
CA TYR A 184 -5.54 -1.27 10.67
C TYR A 184 -6.79 -1.01 9.84
N THR A 185 -7.48 0.11 10.08
CA THR A 185 -8.75 0.44 9.40
C THR A 185 -8.58 0.58 7.89
N GLN A 186 -7.48 1.17 7.40
CA GLN A 186 -7.18 1.20 5.97
C GLN A 186 -6.93 -0.21 5.40
N LEU A 187 -6.22 -1.07 6.12
CA LEU A 187 -5.92 -2.44 5.68
C LEU A 187 -7.21 -3.25 5.49
N VAL A 188 -8.17 -3.09 6.40
CA VAL A 188 -9.47 -3.79 6.38
C VAL A 188 -10.60 -2.96 5.79
N TRP A 189 -10.30 -1.91 5.00
CA TRP A 189 -11.34 -1.11 4.38
C TRP A 189 -11.98 -1.87 3.21
N ALA A 190 -13.29 -2.12 3.26
CA ALA A 190 -13.97 -2.99 2.28
C ALA A 190 -13.87 -2.44 0.85
N ASP A 191 -14.10 -1.14 0.67
CA ASP A 191 -14.12 -0.51 -0.66
C ASP A 191 -12.73 -0.40 -1.30
N THR A 192 -11.66 -0.53 -0.51
CA THR A 192 -10.30 -0.60 -1.04
C THR A 192 -10.12 -1.94 -1.75
N THR A 193 -9.68 -1.90 -3.02
CA THR A 193 -9.52 -3.09 -3.89
C THR A 193 -8.13 -3.17 -4.53
N LYS A 194 -7.33 -2.10 -4.45
CA LYS A 194 -6.01 -1.97 -5.06
C LYS A 194 -4.96 -1.68 -3.99
N LEU A 195 -3.81 -2.33 -4.12
CA LEU A 195 -2.64 -2.15 -3.26
C LEU A 195 -1.40 -1.98 -4.12
N GLY A 196 -0.56 -1.01 -3.83
CA GLY A 196 0.78 -0.92 -4.39
C GLY A 196 1.74 -0.33 -3.39
N CYS A 197 2.88 -0.99 -3.17
CA CYS A 197 3.83 -0.58 -2.14
C CYS A 197 5.22 -0.35 -2.69
N GLY A 198 5.90 0.63 -2.10
CA GLY A 198 7.30 0.93 -2.32
C GLY A 198 8.12 0.74 -1.05
N ALA A 199 9.39 0.42 -1.22
CA ALA A 199 10.31 0.11 -0.14
C ALA A 199 11.70 0.67 -0.38
N ILE A 200 12.40 0.94 0.71
CA ILE A 200 13.83 1.24 0.68
C ILE A 200 14.51 0.68 1.93
N LYS A 201 15.68 0.08 1.73
CA LYS A 201 16.59 -0.34 2.79
C LYS A 201 17.86 0.51 2.71
N TYR A 202 18.22 1.20 3.78
CA TYR A 202 19.31 2.18 3.80
C TYR A 202 19.93 2.29 5.19
N LYS A 203 21.09 2.93 5.30
CA LYS A 203 21.74 3.19 6.60
C LYS A 203 21.36 4.56 7.12
N ASP A 204 21.14 4.65 8.43
CA ASP A 204 20.99 5.91 9.14
C ASP A 204 21.82 5.86 10.43
N GLY A 205 23.00 6.48 10.38
CA GLY A 205 24.03 6.31 11.41
C GLY A 205 24.47 4.86 11.54
N LYS A 206 24.26 4.28 12.73
CA LYS A 206 24.61 2.88 13.04
C LYS A 206 23.50 1.88 12.72
N PHE A 207 22.35 2.34 12.25
CA PHE A 207 21.18 1.51 12.01
C PHE A 207 20.98 1.20 10.54
N ASN A 208 20.72 -0.06 10.23
CA ASN A 208 20.11 -0.49 8.99
C ASN A 208 18.59 -0.31 9.13
N LYS A 209 17.98 0.50 8.26
CA LYS A 209 16.54 0.78 8.27
C LYS A 209 15.86 0.10 7.08
N PHE A 210 14.67 -0.44 7.31
CA PHE A 210 13.75 -0.85 6.25
C PHE A 210 12.49 0.00 6.36
N TYR A 211 12.26 0.86 5.36
CA TYR A 211 11.11 1.74 5.24
C TYR A 211 10.15 1.23 4.17
N LEU A 212 8.89 1.04 4.53
CA LEU A 212 7.80 0.58 3.67
C LEU A 212 6.70 1.64 3.59
N VAL A 213 6.23 1.90 2.37
CA VAL A 213 5.09 2.76 2.05
C VAL A 213 4.12 1.93 1.23
N CYS A 214 2.88 1.78 1.68
CA CYS A 214 1.82 1.13 0.91
C CYS A 214 0.71 2.12 0.60
N ASN A 215 0.34 2.23 -0.67
CA ASN A 215 -0.75 3.03 -1.18
C ASN A 215 -1.97 2.15 -1.48
N TYR A 216 -3.17 2.65 -1.14
CA TYR A 216 -4.43 1.91 -1.17
C TYR A 216 -5.45 2.63 -2.03
N GLY A 217 -6.12 1.90 -2.93
CA GLY A 217 -7.04 2.46 -3.90
C GLY A 217 -8.38 1.71 -3.99
N PRO A 218 -9.52 2.41 -3.97
CA PRO A 218 -9.72 3.77 -3.44
C PRO A 218 -9.30 3.89 -1.96
N SER A 219 -9.00 5.11 -1.52
CA SER A 219 -8.67 5.43 -0.12
C SER A 219 -9.77 4.98 0.84
N GLY A 220 -9.35 4.40 1.96
CA GLY A 220 -10.22 4.20 3.12
C GLY A 220 -10.15 5.38 4.08
N ASN A 221 -10.55 5.13 5.33
CA ASN A 221 -10.50 6.07 6.46
C ASN A 221 -11.29 7.36 6.24
N TRP A 222 -12.37 7.29 5.47
CA TRP A 222 -13.31 8.41 5.32
C TRP A 222 -14.16 8.54 6.57
N ILE A 223 -14.11 9.72 7.20
CA ILE A 223 -14.89 10.01 8.41
C ILE A 223 -16.37 9.93 8.06
N GLY A 224 -17.12 9.13 8.82
CA GLY A 224 -18.55 8.91 8.65
C GLY A 224 -18.91 7.72 7.78
N GLU A 225 -17.96 7.15 7.02
CA GLU A 225 -18.20 5.97 6.18
C GLU A 225 -17.97 4.67 6.98
N PRO A 226 -18.62 3.56 6.60
CA PRO A 226 -18.34 2.27 7.20
C PRO A 226 -16.95 1.76 6.78
N VAL A 227 -16.23 1.15 7.71
CA VAL A 227 -14.98 0.41 7.38
C VAL A 227 -15.31 -0.80 6.52
N TYR A 228 -16.40 -1.49 6.85
CA TYR A 228 -17.00 -2.57 6.08
C TYR A 228 -18.45 -2.81 6.55
N GLN A 229 -19.25 -3.51 5.74
CA GLN A 229 -20.60 -3.92 6.11
C GLN A 229 -20.55 -5.19 6.97
N THR A 230 -21.24 -5.17 8.11
CA THR A 230 -21.29 -6.31 9.04
C THR A 230 -22.38 -7.31 8.66
N ARG A 231 -22.18 -8.59 8.99
CA ARG A 231 -23.25 -9.60 8.96
C ARG A 231 -24.27 -9.41 10.08
#